data_AF-A0A8C4RZA7-F1
#
_entry.id   AF-A0A8C4RZA7-F1
#
_cell.length_a   1.000
_cell.length_b   1.000
_cell.length_c   1.000
_cell.angle_alpha   90.00
_cell.angle_beta   90.00
_cell.angle_gamma   90.00
#
_symmetry.space_group_name_H-M   'P 1'
#
loop_
_entity.id
_entity.type
_entity.pdbx_description
1 polymer ?
#
loop_
_entity_poly.entity_id
_entity_poly.type
_entity_poly.pdbx_seq_one_letter_code
_entity_poly.pdbx_strand_id
1 'polypeptide(L)'
;MYTFKCGSFSYILTSEIHFPFTILPVGPETLTLVIGSDISRCPNTPRPACRGYLHKRTQSGLLKGWRKRWFVLKHDGYLYYYKNKKDEGKSRPLEMMKLEGAEIGPDTSLGKPFVFKCAPVSRNRVFYFCATSNQEMKRWLDSMQQAVHPITQNHVWVDVTRHNASLPPLAIKNPECLGLLHQIDKNKNVCMQHYCILKDGCLYFYAGMRSTHALGGIYLHGYSVSEQSSLLKSSVIEMKPPSEEFKTFYLSAENTAENKRWISAITMSISKWLPLHQAIHDFMRRPLEETRM
;
A
#
# COMPACT_ATOMS: atom_id res chain seq x y z
N MET A 1 -24.60 10.21 20.50
CA MET A 1 -25.48 11.28 20.00
C MET A 1 -24.57 12.50 19.78
N TYR A 2 -24.47 13.14 18.61
CA TYR A 2 -25.43 13.25 17.50
C TYR A 2 -24.81 13.27 16.08
N THR A 3 -25.64 12.89 15.09
CA THR A 3 -25.70 13.29 13.66
C THR A 3 -24.44 13.66 12.86
N PHE A 4 -24.27 12.95 11.74
CA PHE A 4 -23.62 13.45 10.52
C PHE A 4 -24.56 14.39 9.75
N LYS A 5 -24.01 15.40 9.07
CA LYS A 5 -24.64 16.07 7.93
C LYS A 5 -23.64 16.13 6.76
N CYS A 6 -24.15 16.03 5.54
CA CYS A 6 -23.34 15.91 4.33
C CYS A 6 -22.67 17.25 3.96
N GLY A 7 -21.39 17.23 3.57
CA GLY A 7 -20.66 18.36 3.01
C GLY A 7 -19.36 18.72 3.75
N SER A 8 -18.28 18.89 2.99
CA SER A 8 -17.08 19.69 3.30
C SER A 8 -16.30 19.40 4.61
N PHE A 9 -15.37 18.44 4.50
CA PHE A 9 -14.10 18.28 5.27
C PHE A 9 -14.10 17.86 6.77
N SER A 10 -13.07 17.03 7.06
CA SER A 10 -12.43 16.75 8.37
C SER A 10 -13.18 15.86 9.39
N TYR A 11 -12.44 14.98 10.09
CA TYR A 11 -12.21 14.95 11.56
C TYR A 11 -11.24 13.80 11.95
N ILE A 12 -10.77 13.78 13.20
CA ILE A 12 -9.65 12.97 13.75
C ILE A 12 -10.11 12.28 15.06
N LEU A 13 -9.30 11.33 15.59
CA LEU A 13 -9.30 10.76 16.96
C LEU A 13 -10.25 9.55 17.16
N THR A 14 -9.97 8.52 17.98
CA THR A 14 -8.79 8.09 18.78
C THR A 14 -8.96 6.62 19.26
N SER A 15 -7.85 5.92 19.58
CA SER A 15 -7.65 4.99 20.74
C SER A 15 -8.67 3.85 21.03
N GLU A 16 -8.35 2.58 21.30
CA GLU A 16 -7.13 1.89 21.80
C GLU A 16 -7.09 0.39 21.38
N ILE A 17 -5.89 -0.25 21.41
CA ILE A 17 -5.56 -1.62 21.93
C ILE A 17 -6.50 -2.81 21.54
N HIS A 18 -6.12 -3.99 21.00
CA HIS A 18 -4.90 -4.73 20.58
C HIS A 18 -5.35 -6.03 19.82
N PHE A 19 -4.55 -6.96 19.25
CA PHE A 19 -3.10 -7.07 19.00
C PHE A 19 -2.77 -7.34 17.49
N PRO A 20 -2.63 -8.57 16.91
CA PRO A 20 -1.73 -8.73 15.75
C PRO A 20 -2.27 -9.43 14.49
N PHE A 21 -1.89 -8.94 13.31
CA PHE A 21 -1.93 -9.72 12.06
C PHE A 21 -0.50 -10.00 11.57
N THR A 22 -0.03 -11.22 11.80
CA THR A 22 1.16 -11.77 11.13
C THR A 22 0.71 -12.48 9.86
N ILE A 23 1.27 -12.07 8.71
CA ILE A 23 1.13 -12.80 7.45
C ILE A 23 2.36 -13.69 7.30
N LEU A 24 2.19 -15.01 7.21
CA LEU A 24 3.01 -16.00 6.48
C LEU A 24 2.28 -17.38 6.51
N PRO A 25 2.64 -18.38 5.67
CA PRO A 25 1.63 -19.18 4.95
C PRO A 25 1.20 -20.49 5.63
N VAL A 26 -0.08 -20.83 5.48
CA VAL A 26 -0.63 -22.17 5.76
C VAL A 26 -1.70 -22.50 4.71
N GLY A 27 -1.57 -23.65 4.05
CA GLY A 27 -2.67 -24.34 3.36
C GLY A 27 -3.14 -23.78 2.00
N PRO A 28 -3.86 -24.59 1.20
CA PRO A 28 -4.56 -24.15 0.00
C PRO A 28 -5.90 -23.46 0.37
N GLU A 29 -6.52 -22.79 -0.61
CA GLU A 29 -7.92 -22.32 -0.55
C GLU A 29 -8.27 -21.23 0.49
N THR A 30 -7.43 -20.19 0.64
CA THR A 30 -7.89 -18.95 1.28
C THR A 30 -7.50 -17.73 0.45
N LEU A 31 -8.50 -17.09 -0.15
CA LEU A 31 -8.35 -15.84 -0.90
C LEU A 31 -8.21 -14.65 0.06
N THR A 32 -7.05 -14.50 0.68
CA THR A 32 -6.73 -13.32 1.49
C THR A 32 -7.13 -12.04 0.76
N LEU A 33 -7.72 -11.06 1.47
CA LEU A 33 -7.97 -9.71 0.96
C LEU A 33 -6.64 -9.08 0.49
N VAL A 34 -6.30 -9.23 -0.78
CA VAL A 34 -5.11 -8.60 -1.36
C VAL A 34 -5.49 -7.16 -1.67
N ILE A 35 -5.10 -6.24 -0.79
CA ILE A 35 -5.06 -4.81 -1.09
C ILE A 35 -3.96 -4.62 -2.14
N GLY A 36 -4.26 -4.99 -3.38
CA GLY A 36 -3.40 -4.83 -4.54
C GLY A 36 -3.44 -3.39 -5.01
N SER A 37 -3.12 -2.43 -4.14
CA SER A 37 -3.09 -1.01 -4.53
C SER A 37 -2.46 -0.16 -3.42
N ASP A 38 -1.90 0.97 -3.84
CA ASP A 38 -1.21 1.94 -3.00
C ASP A 38 -2.14 2.70 -2.02
N ILE A 39 -3.44 2.38 -1.99
CA ILE A 39 -4.38 2.90 -0.97
C ILE A 39 -4.07 2.34 0.43
N SER A 40 -3.31 1.25 0.58
CA SER A 40 -2.72 0.94 1.89
C SER A 40 -1.74 2.03 2.39
N ARG A 41 -1.37 3.03 1.56
CA ARG A 41 -0.34 4.02 1.89
C ARG A 41 -0.79 5.46 2.17
N CYS A 42 -2.02 5.93 1.84
CA CYS A 42 -2.39 7.32 2.22
C CYS A 42 -3.87 7.78 2.12
N PRO A 43 -4.55 8.07 3.25
CA PRO A 43 -5.57 9.11 3.35
C PRO A 43 -5.06 10.18 4.34
N ASN A 44 -4.15 11.04 3.89
CA ASN A 44 -3.65 12.17 4.69
C ASN A 44 -2.91 11.84 6.00
N THR A 45 -2.08 10.79 6.05
CA THR A 45 -0.88 10.84 6.90
C THR A 45 0.39 10.92 6.06
N PRO A 46 1.08 12.07 6.02
CA PRO A 46 2.43 12.15 5.47
C PRO A 46 3.40 11.47 6.43
N ARG A 47 3.44 10.13 6.42
CA ARG A 47 4.53 9.41 7.11
C ARG A 47 5.84 9.79 6.44
N PRO A 48 6.84 10.29 7.19
CA PRO A 48 8.02 10.84 6.54
C PRO A 48 8.74 9.79 5.72
N ALA A 49 8.78 9.99 4.41
CA ALA A 49 9.91 9.50 3.63
C ALA A 49 11.14 10.30 4.10
N CYS A 50 11.78 9.86 5.18
CA CYS A 50 12.93 10.56 5.74
C CYS A 50 14.13 10.32 4.82
N ARG A 51 14.63 11.38 4.20
CA ARG A 51 15.77 11.33 3.26
C ARG A 51 16.78 12.41 3.62
N GLY A 52 18.05 12.07 3.54
CA GLY A 52 19.10 12.95 4.05
C GLY A 52 20.48 12.30 4.04
N TYR A 53 21.49 13.09 4.34
CA TYR A 53 22.85 12.58 4.52
C TYR A 53 23.11 12.23 5.98
N LEU A 54 23.43 10.96 6.24
CA LEU A 54 23.96 10.52 7.54
C LEU A 54 25.40 10.04 7.37
N HIS A 55 26.17 10.15 8.45
CA HIS A 55 27.47 9.50 8.55
C HIS A 55 27.27 8.10 9.14
N LYS A 56 27.49 7.06 8.33
CA LYS A 56 27.44 5.66 8.77
C LYS A 56 28.81 5.21 9.25
N ARG A 57 28.90 4.50 10.39
CA ARG A 57 30.14 3.87 10.84
C ARG A 57 30.51 2.68 9.94
N THR A 58 31.77 2.55 9.56
CA THR A 58 32.31 1.37 8.88
C THR A 58 32.65 0.27 9.89
N GLN A 59 32.38 -0.98 9.52
CA GLN A 59 32.72 -2.18 10.29
C GLN A 59 33.75 -3.08 9.60
N SER A 60 34.12 -2.75 8.36
CA SER A 60 35.12 -3.51 7.58
C SER A 60 36.45 -2.75 7.52
N GLY A 61 37.54 -3.45 7.81
CA GLY A 61 38.92 -2.98 7.64
C GLY A 61 39.55 -2.32 8.88
N LEU A 62 40.84 -1.98 8.75
CA LEU A 62 41.69 -1.36 9.77
C LEU A 62 41.23 0.03 10.24
N LEU A 63 40.30 0.67 9.53
CA LEU A 63 39.80 2.02 9.84
C LEU A 63 38.30 2.00 10.16
N LYS A 64 37.98 2.01 11.45
CA LYS A 64 36.62 2.19 12.00
C LYS A 64 36.16 3.66 11.86
N GLY A 65 36.01 4.12 10.62
CA GLY A 65 35.68 5.50 10.28
C GLY A 65 34.19 5.79 10.09
N TRP A 66 33.88 7.06 9.80
CA TRP A 66 32.54 7.56 9.48
C TRP A 66 32.47 7.89 7.99
N ARG A 67 31.45 7.37 7.27
CA ARG A 67 31.24 7.65 5.84
C ARG A 67 29.89 8.30 5.60
N LYS A 68 29.90 9.51 5.02
CA LYS A 68 28.69 10.19 4.54
C LYS A 68 28.01 9.35 3.45
N ARG A 69 26.72 9.07 3.60
CA ARG A 69 25.89 8.34 2.64
C ARG A 69 24.51 8.98 2.57
N TRP A 70 23.85 8.86 1.42
CA TRP A 70 22.48 9.32 1.25
C TRP A 70 21.54 8.20 1.70
N PHE A 71 20.74 8.46 2.72
CA PHE A 71 19.76 7.52 3.27
C PHE A 71 18.35 7.91 2.80
N VAL A 72 17.53 6.89 2.60
CA VAL A 72 16.13 6.99 2.22
C VAL A 72 15.35 5.97 3.03
N LEU A 73 14.54 6.43 3.98
CA LEU A 73 13.48 5.63 4.59
C LEU A 73 12.27 5.71 3.67
N LYS A 74 11.74 4.55 3.27
CA LYS A 74 10.53 4.45 2.45
C LYS A 74 9.30 4.03 3.27
N HIS A 75 8.14 4.17 2.65
CA HIS A 75 6.83 3.85 3.24
C HIS A 75 6.60 2.35 3.47
N ASP A 76 7.44 1.48 2.88
CA ASP A 76 7.48 0.03 3.10
C ASP A 76 8.18 -0.38 4.41
N GLY A 77 8.69 0.58 5.19
CA GLY A 77 9.42 0.32 6.44
C GLY A 77 10.89 -0.08 6.23
N TYR A 78 11.43 0.05 5.01
CA TYR A 78 12.83 -0.24 4.71
C TYR A 78 13.68 1.04 4.65
N LEU A 79 14.86 0.96 5.28
CA LEU A 79 15.92 1.95 5.15
C LEU A 79 16.88 1.52 4.04
N TYR A 80 17.01 2.38 3.04
CA TYR A 80 17.93 2.26 1.91
C TYR A 80 19.09 3.24 2.09
N TYR A 81 20.28 2.91 1.58
CA TYR A 81 21.31 3.93 1.38
C TYR A 81 22.12 3.80 0.09
N TYR A 82 22.58 4.95 -0.37
CA TYR A 82 23.28 5.16 -1.64
C TYR A 82 24.60 5.89 -1.40
N LYS A 83 25.50 5.90 -2.39
CA LYS A 83 26.75 6.66 -2.30
C LYS A 83 26.46 8.16 -2.19
N ASN A 84 25.56 8.68 -3.03
CA ASN A 84 25.15 10.09 -3.09
C ASN A 84 23.64 10.23 -3.39
N LYS A 85 23.09 11.44 -3.20
CA LYS A 85 21.68 11.77 -3.53
C LYS A 85 21.31 11.47 -4.99
N LYS A 86 22.21 11.75 -5.94
CA LYS A 86 21.95 11.57 -7.39
C LYS A 86 21.79 10.11 -7.83
N ASP A 87 22.16 9.16 -6.97
CA ASP A 87 22.12 7.73 -7.25
C ASP A 87 20.75 7.11 -6.85
N GLU A 88 19.93 7.83 -6.06
CA GLU A 88 18.55 7.48 -5.74
C GLU A 88 17.71 7.38 -7.03
N GLY A 89 17.03 6.25 -7.23
CA GLY A 89 16.24 5.97 -8.43
C GLY A 89 17.05 5.66 -9.70
N LYS A 90 18.36 5.91 -9.72
CA LYS A 90 19.24 5.63 -10.89
C LYS A 90 20.12 4.40 -10.73
N SER A 91 20.29 3.90 -9.51
CA SER A 91 21.18 2.78 -9.20
C SER A 91 20.60 1.92 -8.09
N ARG A 92 21.08 0.67 -7.98
CA ARG A 92 20.71 -0.19 -6.85
C ARG A 92 21.26 0.41 -5.54
N PRO A 93 20.51 0.31 -4.43
CA PRO A 93 21.00 0.72 -3.11
C PRO A 93 22.23 -0.12 -2.72
N LEU A 94 23.14 0.47 -1.94
CA LEU A 94 24.30 -0.24 -1.38
C LEU A 94 23.89 -1.26 -0.32
N GLU A 95 22.83 -0.98 0.42
CA GLU A 95 22.21 -1.90 1.39
C GLU A 95 20.74 -1.49 1.58
N MET A 96 19.90 -2.46 1.94
CA MET A 96 18.50 -2.30 2.29
C MET A 96 18.25 -3.03 3.63
N MET A 97 17.53 -2.42 4.55
CA MET A 97 17.30 -2.94 5.90
C MET A 97 15.84 -2.75 6.30
N LYS A 98 15.13 -3.84 6.64
CA LYS A 98 13.79 -3.76 7.23
C LYS A 98 13.89 -3.23 8.65
N LEU A 99 13.13 -2.19 9.00
CA LEU A 99 13.16 -1.59 10.34
C LEU A 99 12.13 -2.17 11.31
N GLU A 100 11.14 -2.93 10.83
CA GLU A 100 10.12 -3.56 11.69
C GLU A 100 10.74 -4.35 12.86
N GLY A 101 10.34 -4.00 14.08
CA GLY A 101 10.88 -4.56 15.33
C GLY A 101 12.33 -4.19 15.69
N ALA A 102 13.02 -3.38 14.89
CA ALA A 102 14.42 -3.01 15.13
C ALA A 102 14.61 -2.17 16.40
N GLU A 103 15.68 -2.42 17.14
CA GLU A 103 16.06 -1.55 18.26
C GLU A 103 16.68 -0.26 17.72
N ILE A 104 16.06 0.90 17.96
CA ILE A 104 16.51 2.20 17.44
C ILE A 104 16.48 3.27 18.53
N GLY A 105 17.63 3.88 18.79
CA GLY A 105 17.77 4.90 19.83
C GLY A 105 19.09 5.67 19.76
N PRO A 106 19.20 6.79 20.50
CA PRO A 106 20.45 7.54 20.64
C PRO A 106 21.54 6.66 21.28
N ASP A 107 22.80 6.93 20.96
CA ASP A 107 23.94 6.19 21.50
C ASP A 107 25.10 7.15 21.81
N THR A 108 25.50 7.20 23.07
CA THR A 108 26.58 8.06 23.58
C THR A 108 27.92 7.33 23.72
N SER A 109 27.95 6.00 23.53
CA SER A 109 29.12 5.14 23.79
C SER A 109 30.32 5.46 22.90
N LEU A 110 30.10 6.14 21.78
CA LEU A 110 31.12 6.44 20.78
C LEU A 110 31.79 7.82 20.95
N GLY A 111 31.49 8.55 22.02
CA GLY A 111 32.14 9.83 22.35
C GLY A 111 31.93 10.95 21.32
N LYS A 112 30.95 10.80 20.42
CA LYS A 112 30.64 11.75 19.34
C LYS A 112 29.18 12.20 19.45
N PRO A 113 28.88 13.50 19.31
CA PRO A 113 27.50 13.99 19.38
C PRO A 113 26.65 13.51 18.20
N PHE A 114 25.32 13.55 18.42
CA PHE A 114 24.28 13.23 17.44
C PHE A 114 24.38 11.82 16.84
N VAL A 115 24.91 10.87 17.63
CA VAL A 115 25.03 9.46 17.29
C VAL A 115 23.78 8.70 17.73
N PHE A 116 23.34 7.78 16.88
CA PHE A 116 22.26 6.85 17.17
C PHE A 116 22.55 5.47 16.56
N LYS A 117 21.97 4.44 17.15
CA LYS A 117 22.08 3.05 16.70
C LYS A 117 20.77 2.53 16.12
N CYS A 118 20.89 1.50 15.28
CA CYS A 118 19.80 0.71 14.73
C CYS A 118 20.23 -0.76 14.68
N ALA A 119 19.51 -1.66 15.33
CA ALA A 119 19.74 -3.10 15.29
C ALA A 119 18.51 -3.80 14.69
N PRO A 120 18.49 -4.09 13.37
CA PRO A 120 17.39 -4.78 12.72
C PRO A 120 17.25 -6.23 13.21
N VAL A 121 16.04 -6.67 13.60
CA VAL A 121 15.80 -8.07 14.05
C VAL A 121 16.27 -9.10 13.02
N SER A 122 16.08 -8.80 11.74
CA SER A 122 16.50 -9.64 10.61
C SER A 122 18.02 -9.82 10.45
N ARG A 123 18.86 -9.13 11.24
CA ARG A 123 20.32 -9.15 11.13
C ARG A 123 20.99 -9.07 12.50
N ASN A 124 21.90 -10.00 12.79
CA ASN A 124 22.79 -9.90 13.97
C ASN A 124 23.90 -8.83 13.75
N ARG A 125 23.49 -7.57 13.54
CA ARG A 125 24.36 -6.46 13.16
C ARG A 125 23.77 -5.12 13.61
N VAL A 126 24.44 -4.47 14.56
CA VAL A 126 24.15 -3.08 14.94
C VAL A 126 24.75 -2.11 13.93
N PHE A 127 23.96 -1.16 13.48
CA PHE A 127 24.37 -0.04 12.63
C PHE A 127 24.46 1.23 13.48
N TYR A 128 25.53 2.00 13.28
CA TYR A 128 25.72 3.29 13.94
C TYR A 128 25.68 4.42 12.91
N PHE A 129 24.88 5.43 13.20
CA PHE A 129 24.69 6.62 12.39
C PHE A 129 25.05 7.86 13.21
N CYS A 130 25.45 8.93 12.52
CA CYS A 130 25.72 10.22 13.11
C CYS A 130 25.12 11.30 12.19
N ALA A 131 24.20 12.08 12.76
CA ALA A 131 23.60 13.23 12.10
C ALA A 131 24.51 14.46 12.20
N THR A 132 24.18 15.52 11.47
CA THR A 132 24.91 16.80 11.53
C THR A 132 24.42 17.76 12.61
N SER A 133 23.26 17.49 13.22
CA SER A 133 22.67 18.28 14.30
C SER A 133 21.76 17.42 15.17
N ASN A 134 21.43 17.91 16.37
CA ASN A 134 20.42 17.28 17.24
C ASN A 134 19.04 17.21 16.57
N GLN A 135 18.67 18.24 15.80
CA GLN A 135 17.40 18.31 15.08
C GLN A 135 17.31 17.22 13.99
N GLU A 136 18.37 17.02 13.20
CA GLU A 136 18.41 15.93 12.21
C GLU A 136 18.45 14.56 12.90
N MET A 137 19.20 14.38 14.00
CA MET A 137 19.18 13.13 14.77
C MET A 137 17.76 12.80 15.25
N LYS A 138 17.09 13.77 15.88
CA LYS A 138 15.71 13.60 16.38
C LYS A 138 14.76 13.27 15.23
N ARG A 139 14.80 14.02 14.13
CA ARG A 139 14.00 13.75 12.91
C ARG A 139 14.18 12.32 12.39
N TRP A 140 15.43 11.83 12.33
CA TRP A 140 15.74 10.47 11.90
C TRP A 140 15.24 9.43 12.91
N LEU A 141 15.46 9.64 14.21
CA LEU A 141 14.95 8.77 15.27
C LEU A 141 13.42 8.68 15.23
N ASP A 142 12.72 9.81 15.23
CA ASP A 142 11.25 9.90 15.19
C ASP A 142 10.70 9.14 13.96
N SER A 143 11.29 9.38 12.78
CA SER A 143 10.87 8.72 11.53
C SER A 143 11.16 7.22 11.52
N MET A 144 12.30 6.80 12.05
CA MET A 144 12.69 5.39 12.09
C MET A 144 11.92 4.62 13.16
N GLN A 145 11.60 5.22 14.31
CA GLN A 145 10.76 4.61 15.35
C GLN A 145 9.32 4.38 14.87
N GLN A 146 8.78 5.27 14.04
CA GLN A 146 7.50 5.06 13.33
C GLN A 146 7.55 3.92 12.30
N ALA A 147 8.74 3.55 11.82
CA ALA A 147 8.95 2.41 10.91
C ALA A 147 9.29 1.10 11.65
N VAL A 148 9.75 1.17 12.90
CA VAL A 148 9.91 0.01 13.81
C VAL A 148 8.54 -0.53 14.22
N HIS A 149 7.65 0.39 14.57
CA HIS A 149 6.25 0.12 14.91
C HIS A 149 5.40 0.68 13.77
N PRO A 150 5.36 0.02 12.58
CA PRO A 150 4.63 0.53 11.44
C PRO A 150 3.16 0.72 11.83
N ILE A 151 2.77 1.98 12.04
CA ILE A 151 1.43 2.31 12.54
C ILE A 151 0.42 1.65 11.61
N THR A 152 -0.43 0.77 12.12
CA THR A 152 -1.53 0.19 11.33
C THR A 152 -2.69 1.18 11.30
N GLN A 153 -2.46 2.35 10.69
CA GLN A 153 -3.58 3.14 10.20
C GLN A 153 -4.20 2.37 9.04
N ASN A 154 -5.26 1.63 9.34
CA ASN A 154 -6.22 1.27 8.32
C ASN A 154 -6.66 2.58 7.66
N HIS A 155 -6.39 2.68 6.36
CA HIS A 155 -6.99 3.71 5.54
C HIS A 155 -8.52 3.66 5.76
N VAL A 156 -9.25 4.78 5.78
CA VAL A 156 -10.72 4.77 5.95
C VAL A 156 -11.38 3.75 4.99
N TRP A 157 -10.80 3.61 3.80
CA TRP A 157 -11.21 2.67 2.77
C TRP A 157 -10.90 1.20 3.09
N VAL A 158 -9.89 0.88 3.91
CA VAL A 158 -9.68 -0.48 4.44
C VAL A 158 -10.80 -0.87 5.39
N ASP A 159 -11.28 0.05 6.24
CA ASP A 159 -12.40 -0.24 7.14
C ASP A 159 -13.74 -0.32 6.38
N VAL A 160 -13.97 0.55 5.39
CA VAL A 160 -15.12 0.46 4.46
C VAL A 160 -15.06 -0.84 3.64
N THR A 161 -13.89 -1.21 3.10
CA THR A 161 -13.70 -2.46 2.36
C THR A 161 -13.91 -3.67 3.26
N ARG A 162 -13.40 -3.65 4.51
CA ARG A 162 -13.62 -4.73 5.49
C ARG A 162 -15.09 -4.86 5.86
N HIS A 163 -15.80 -3.74 6.05
CA HIS A 163 -17.24 -3.75 6.29
C HIS A 163 -18.01 -4.32 5.09
N ASN A 164 -17.76 -3.82 3.87
CA ASN A 164 -18.39 -4.35 2.66
C ASN A 164 -18.08 -5.84 2.46
N ALA A 165 -16.87 -6.30 2.78
CA ALA A 165 -16.50 -7.71 2.73
C ALA A 165 -17.17 -8.56 3.82
N SER A 166 -17.60 -7.98 4.95
CA SER A 166 -18.39 -8.69 5.97
C SER A 166 -19.89 -8.68 5.70
N LEU A 167 -20.35 -8.08 4.60
CA LEU A 167 -21.75 -8.11 4.17
C LEU A 167 -22.03 -9.29 3.22
N PRO A 168 -23.26 -9.83 3.21
CA PRO A 168 -23.73 -10.70 2.13
C PRO A 168 -23.75 -9.94 0.79
N PRO A 169 -23.63 -10.63 -0.37
CA PRO A 169 -23.69 -10.01 -1.69
C PRO A 169 -24.87 -9.05 -1.91
N LEU A 170 -26.06 -9.47 -1.44
CA LEU A 170 -27.31 -8.72 -1.60
C LEU A 170 -27.43 -7.50 -0.67
N ALA A 171 -26.57 -7.38 0.35
CA ALA A 171 -26.55 -6.25 1.27
C ALA A 171 -25.62 -5.12 0.82
N ILE A 172 -24.75 -5.35 -0.17
CA ILE A 172 -23.95 -4.29 -0.79
C ILE A 172 -24.85 -3.38 -1.62
N LYS A 173 -25.05 -2.15 -1.15
CA LYS A 173 -25.89 -1.15 -1.83
C LYS A 173 -25.17 -0.52 -3.02
N ASN A 174 -25.89 -0.38 -4.13
CA ASN A 174 -25.45 0.27 -5.37
C ASN A 174 -24.08 -0.25 -5.86
N PRO A 175 -23.93 -1.54 -6.15
CA PRO A 175 -22.74 -2.08 -6.80
C PRO A 175 -22.63 -1.55 -8.24
N GLU A 176 -21.41 -1.34 -8.70
CA GLU A 176 -21.13 -0.81 -10.04
C GLU A 176 -21.11 -1.92 -11.10
N CYS A 177 -20.76 -3.14 -10.68
CA CYS A 177 -20.87 -4.36 -11.47
C CYS A 177 -21.04 -5.56 -10.54
N LEU A 178 -21.71 -6.59 -11.02
CA LEU A 178 -21.81 -7.89 -10.37
C LEU A 178 -21.94 -9.02 -11.40
N GLY A 179 -21.69 -10.25 -10.98
CA GLY A 179 -21.80 -11.45 -11.83
C GLY A 179 -20.73 -12.50 -11.51
N LEU A 180 -20.72 -13.59 -12.27
CA LEU A 180 -19.71 -14.64 -12.15
C LEU A 180 -18.43 -14.25 -12.89
N LEU A 181 -17.29 -14.46 -12.24
CA LEU A 181 -15.96 -14.35 -12.85
C LEU A 181 -15.11 -15.55 -12.45
N HIS A 182 -14.29 -16.02 -13.38
CA HIS A 182 -13.28 -17.02 -13.10
C HIS A 182 -11.93 -16.35 -12.84
N GLN A 183 -11.31 -16.61 -11.68
CA GLN A 183 -9.94 -16.22 -11.40
C GLN A 183 -8.98 -17.27 -11.94
N ILE A 184 -8.01 -16.84 -12.75
CA ILE A 184 -7.04 -17.70 -13.43
C ILE A 184 -5.68 -17.58 -12.75
N ASP A 185 -5.14 -18.70 -12.26
CA ASP A 185 -3.75 -18.81 -11.82
C ASP A 185 -2.91 -19.37 -12.98
N LYS A 186 -2.22 -18.48 -13.72
CA LYS A 186 -1.33 -18.86 -14.83
C LYS A 186 -0.16 -19.77 -14.40
N ASN A 187 0.23 -19.77 -13.12
CA ASN A 187 1.36 -20.59 -12.64
C ASN A 187 0.92 -22.02 -12.29
N LYS A 188 -0.34 -22.19 -11.87
CA LYS A 188 -0.90 -23.49 -11.48
C LYS A 188 -1.80 -24.11 -12.56
N ASN A 189 -2.13 -23.35 -13.60
CA ASN A 189 -3.14 -23.70 -14.60
C ASN A 189 -4.52 -24.03 -14.00
N VAL A 190 -4.86 -23.36 -12.88
CA VAL A 190 -6.11 -23.53 -12.13
C VAL A 190 -7.02 -22.34 -12.39
N CYS A 191 -8.33 -22.61 -12.49
CA CYS A 191 -9.37 -21.64 -12.76
C CYS A 191 -10.48 -21.81 -11.71
N MET A 192 -10.75 -20.80 -10.89
CA MET A 192 -11.77 -20.84 -9.83
C MET A 192 -12.89 -19.85 -10.10
N GLN A 193 -14.14 -20.31 -10.09
CA GLN A 193 -15.31 -19.45 -10.27
C GLN A 193 -15.71 -18.79 -8.95
N HIS A 194 -15.99 -17.49 -9.00
CA HIS A 194 -16.50 -16.72 -7.88
C HIS A 194 -17.70 -15.88 -8.33
N TYR A 195 -18.61 -15.63 -7.39
CA TYR A 195 -19.55 -14.52 -7.56
C TYR A 195 -18.85 -13.24 -7.13
N CYS A 196 -18.76 -12.27 -8.02
CA CYS A 196 -17.99 -11.06 -7.82
C CYS A 196 -18.90 -9.82 -7.75
N ILE A 197 -18.52 -8.86 -6.90
CA ILE A 197 -19.12 -7.53 -6.83
C ILE A 197 -18.02 -6.49 -6.96
N LEU A 198 -18.18 -5.54 -7.88
CA LEU A 198 -17.38 -4.33 -7.98
C LEU A 198 -18.11 -3.17 -7.29
N LYS A 199 -17.43 -2.52 -6.36
CA LYS A 199 -17.90 -1.29 -5.73
C LYS A 199 -16.74 -0.42 -5.25
N ASP A 200 -16.76 0.85 -5.65
CA ASP A 200 -15.85 1.91 -5.22
C ASP A 200 -14.38 1.51 -5.44
N GLY A 201 -14.08 1.00 -6.65
CA GLY A 201 -12.77 0.50 -7.06
C GLY A 201 -12.26 -0.72 -6.29
N CYS A 202 -13.14 -1.44 -5.58
CA CYS A 202 -12.85 -2.70 -4.92
C CYS A 202 -13.68 -3.83 -5.55
N LEU A 203 -13.03 -4.96 -5.86
CA LEU A 203 -13.66 -6.16 -6.41
C LEU A 203 -13.68 -7.25 -5.33
N TYR A 204 -14.86 -7.58 -4.81
CA TYR A 204 -15.09 -8.56 -3.76
C TYR A 204 -15.43 -9.92 -4.37
N PHE A 205 -14.86 -11.00 -3.83
CA PHE A 205 -15.03 -12.38 -4.30
C PHE A 205 -15.82 -13.19 -3.27
N TYR A 206 -16.87 -13.86 -3.71
CA TYR A 206 -17.73 -14.71 -2.88
C TYR A 206 -17.75 -16.14 -3.43
N ALA A 207 -17.95 -17.13 -2.55
CA ALA A 207 -18.19 -18.51 -2.96
C ALA A 207 -19.47 -18.68 -3.79
N GLY A 208 -20.45 -17.79 -3.58
CA GLY A 208 -21.68 -17.70 -4.37
C GLY A 208 -22.65 -16.66 -3.82
N MET A 209 -23.78 -16.45 -4.52
CA MET A 209 -24.77 -15.40 -4.20
C MET A 209 -25.36 -15.46 -2.78
N ARG A 210 -25.38 -16.64 -2.14
CA ARG A 210 -25.91 -16.87 -0.79
C ARG A 210 -24.85 -16.78 0.32
N SER A 211 -23.63 -16.38 0.00
CA SER A 211 -22.56 -16.21 0.99
C SER A 211 -22.92 -15.11 2.00
N THR A 212 -22.51 -15.26 3.26
CA THR A 212 -22.73 -14.24 4.30
C THR A 212 -21.66 -13.15 4.33
N HIS A 213 -20.51 -13.41 3.72
CA HIS A 213 -19.32 -12.55 3.67
C HIS A 213 -18.50 -12.91 2.43
N ALA A 214 -17.61 -12.01 2.00
CA ALA A 214 -16.67 -12.24 0.92
C ALA A 214 -15.53 -13.16 1.37
N LEU A 215 -15.11 -14.09 0.50
CA LEU A 215 -13.87 -14.86 0.68
C LEU A 215 -12.66 -13.93 0.76
N GLY A 216 -12.69 -12.87 -0.05
CA GLY A 216 -11.64 -11.88 -0.16
C GLY A 216 -12.02 -10.75 -1.12
N GLY A 217 -11.05 -9.94 -1.48
CA GLY A 217 -11.24 -8.82 -2.38
C GLY A 217 -9.92 -8.29 -2.92
N ILE A 218 -10.00 -7.59 -4.05
CA ILE A 218 -8.89 -6.86 -4.67
C ILE A 218 -9.24 -5.38 -4.65
N TYR A 219 -8.35 -4.58 -4.07
CA TYR A 219 -8.38 -3.13 -4.23
C TYR A 219 -7.75 -2.76 -5.58
N LEU A 220 -8.40 -1.96 -6.43
CA LEU A 220 -8.00 -1.80 -7.85
C LEU A 220 -7.54 -0.38 -8.27
N HIS A 221 -7.51 0.64 -7.40
CA HIS A 221 -7.05 1.96 -7.86
C HIS A 221 -5.59 1.93 -8.32
N GLY A 222 -5.30 2.58 -9.44
CA GLY A 222 -3.97 2.56 -10.06
C GLY A 222 -3.65 1.26 -10.79
N TYR A 223 -4.53 0.25 -10.79
CA TYR A 223 -4.40 -0.87 -11.73
C TYR A 223 -4.81 -0.41 -13.12
N SER A 224 -4.05 -0.88 -14.12
CA SER A 224 -4.44 -0.82 -15.51
C SER A 224 -5.23 -2.09 -15.87
N VAL A 225 -6.27 -1.94 -16.70
CA VAL A 225 -7.12 -3.06 -17.12
C VAL A 225 -7.06 -3.18 -18.63
N SER A 226 -6.84 -4.40 -19.13
CA SER A 226 -6.70 -4.68 -20.56
C SER A 226 -7.25 -6.06 -20.92
N GLU A 227 -7.71 -6.21 -22.16
CA GLU A 227 -8.12 -7.51 -22.72
C GLU A 227 -6.91 -8.24 -23.33
N GLN A 228 -6.65 -9.48 -22.92
CA GLN A 228 -5.72 -10.40 -23.58
C GLN A 228 -6.49 -11.48 -24.33
N SER A 229 -6.20 -11.66 -25.61
CA SER A 229 -6.66 -12.80 -26.41
C SER A 229 -5.74 -14.01 -26.18
N SER A 230 -6.29 -15.07 -25.57
CA SER A 230 -5.59 -16.36 -25.47
C SER A 230 -5.64 -17.12 -26.79
N LEU A 231 -4.66 -18.01 -27.03
CA LEU A 231 -4.56 -18.90 -28.19
C LEU A 231 -5.82 -19.78 -28.39
N LEU A 232 -6.58 -20.02 -27.31
CA LEU A 232 -7.79 -20.85 -27.29
C LEU A 232 -9.10 -20.05 -27.43
N LYS A 233 -9.06 -18.83 -28.00
CA LYS A 233 -10.20 -17.89 -28.17
C LYS A 233 -10.90 -17.40 -26.89
N SER A 234 -10.51 -17.88 -25.70
CA SER A 234 -10.96 -17.29 -24.43
C SER A 234 -10.33 -15.90 -24.24
N SER A 235 -11.17 -14.87 -24.16
CA SER A 235 -10.75 -13.52 -23.76
C SER A 235 -10.48 -13.49 -22.25
N VAL A 236 -9.40 -12.82 -21.84
CA VAL A 236 -8.95 -12.72 -20.46
C VAL A 236 -8.78 -11.25 -20.08
N ILE A 237 -9.39 -10.86 -18.96
CA ILE A 237 -9.19 -9.57 -18.33
C ILE A 237 -7.87 -9.63 -17.55
N GLU A 238 -6.85 -8.92 -18.03
CA GLU A 238 -5.64 -8.66 -17.26
C GLU A 238 -5.78 -7.36 -16.47
N MET A 239 -5.59 -7.45 -15.16
CA MET A 239 -5.51 -6.30 -14.26
C MET A 239 -4.07 -6.19 -13.75
N LYS A 240 -3.33 -5.22 -14.31
CA LYS A 240 -1.89 -5.00 -14.09
C LYS A 240 -1.64 -3.92 -13.04
N PRO A 241 -0.76 -4.16 -12.06
CA PRO A 241 -0.45 -3.18 -11.01
C PRO A 241 0.34 -1.96 -11.49
N PRO A 242 0.35 -0.88 -10.70
CA PRO A 242 1.20 0.30 -10.94
C PRO A 242 2.69 0.07 -10.56
N SER A 243 3.02 -1.02 -9.87
CA SER A 243 4.38 -1.39 -9.48
C SER A 243 4.54 -2.92 -9.51
N GLU A 244 5.72 -3.40 -9.89
CA GLU A 244 6.09 -4.83 -9.93
C GLU A 244 6.10 -5.50 -8.53
N GLU A 245 5.98 -4.72 -7.44
CA GLU A 245 5.83 -5.24 -6.08
C GLU A 245 4.44 -5.86 -5.78
N PHE A 246 3.45 -5.62 -6.66
CA PHE A 246 2.09 -6.14 -6.51
C PHE A 246 1.76 -7.23 -7.53
N LYS A 247 0.69 -7.99 -7.28
CA LYS A 247 0.28 -9.13 -8.12
C LYS A 247 -0.59 -8.68 -9.31
N THR A 248 -0.22 -9.08 -10.52
CA THR A 248 -1.12 -9.06 -11.69
C THR A 248 -2.21 -10.10 -11.53
N PHE A 249 -3.46 -9.72 -11.77
CA PHE A 249 -4.60 -10.63 -11.72
C PHE A 249 -5.16 -10.91 -13.12
N TYR A 250 -5.63 -12.14 -13.31
CA TYR A 250 -6.23 -12.61 -14.54
C TYR A 250 -7.63 -13.12 -14.23
N LEU A 251 -8.64 -12.53 -14.86
CA LEU A 251 -10.04 -12.91 -14.72
C LEU A 251 -10.64 -13.25 -16.09
N SER A 252 -11.68 -14.08 -16.13
CA SER A 252 -12.46 -14.31 -17.35
C SER A 252 -13.93 -14.53 -17.01
N ALA A 253 -14.80 -13.77 -17.65
CA ALA A 253 -16.24 -13.98 -17.64
C ALA A 253 -16.64 -15.10 -18.61
N GLU A 254 -17.92 -15.47 -18.59
CA GLU A 254 -18.47 -16.55 -19.42
C GLU A 254 -18.29 -16.32 -20.93
N ASN A 255 -18.29 -15.06 -21.39
CA ASN A 255 -18.18 -14.71 -22.79
C ASN A 255 -17.55 -13.31 -23.01
N THR A 256 -17.24 -13.00 -24.26
CA THR A 256 -16.57 -11.74 -24.66
C THR A 256 -17.39 -10.48 -24.39
N ALA A 257 -18.73 -10.55 -24.43
CA ALA A 257 -19.57 -9.38 -24.12
C ALA A 257 -19.51 -9.07 -22.61
N GLU A 258 -19.57 -10.11 -21.78
CA GLU A 258 -19.40 -9.99 -20.34
C GLU A 258 -17.99 -9.52 -19.96
N ASN A 259 -16.93 -10.00 -20.62
CA ASN A 259 -15.58 -9.46 -20.41
C ASN A 259 -15.52 -7.96 -20.69
N LYS A 260 -16.10 -7.49 -21.79
CA LYS A 260 -16.16 -6.05 -22.12
C LYS A 260 -16.98 -5.25 -21.11
N ARG A 261 -18.09 -5.82 -20.62
CA ARG A 261 -18.90 -5.23 -19.53
C ARG A 261 -18.06 -5.04 -18.26
N TRP A 262 -17.34 -6.08 -17.85
CA TRP A 262 -16.46 -6.03 -16.68
C TRP A 262 -15.26 -5.09 -16.85
N ILE A 263 -14.56 -5.13 -17.99
CA ILE A 263 -13.45 -4.19 -18.29
C ILE A 263 -13.93 -2.75 -18.22
N SER A 264 -15.06 -2.43 -18.85
CA SER A 264 -15.65 -1.09 -18.84
C SER A 264 -16.01 -0.65 -17.42
N ALA A 265 -16.72 -1.49 -16.67
CA ALA A 265 -17.14 -1.16 -15.31
C ALA A 265 -15.95 -0.98 -14.35
N ILE A 266 -14.94 -1.86 -14.42
CA ILE A 266 -13.73 -1.75 -13.59
C ILE A 266 -12.95 -0.48 -13.96
N THR A 267 -12.76 -0.20 -15.25
CA THR A 267 -12.05 1.01 -15.71
C THR A 267 -12.77 2.28 -15.25
N MET A 268 -14.10 2.33 -15.36
CA MET A 268 -14.93 3.44 -14.88
C MET A 268 -14.88 3.59 -13.35
N SER A 269 -14.92 2.47 -12.62
CA SER A 269 -14.85 2.44 -11.16
C SER A 269 -13.51 2.96 -10.64
N ILE A 270 -12.40 2.60 -11.32
CA ILE A 270 -11.06 3.12 -11.03
C ILE A 270 -10.94 4.62 -11.40
N SER A 271 -11.46 5.05 -12.54
CA SER A 271 -11.28 6.42 -13.05
C SER A 271 -11.98 7.51 -12.20
N LYS A 272 -12.98 7.14 -11.39
CA LYS A 272 -13.58 8.01 -10.36
C LYS A 272 -12.57 8.51 -9.32
N TRP A 273 -11.43 7.83 -9.18
CA TRP A 273 -10.40 8.11 -8.19
C TRP A 273 -9.22 8.83 -8.83
N LEU A 274 -9.31 10.15 -8.86
CA LEU A 274 -8.21 11.00 -9.33
C LEU A 274 -7.03 10.97 -8.35
N PRO A 275 -5.78 10.93 -8.85
CA PRO A 275 -4.60 11.24 -8.05
C PRO A 275 -4.75 12.61 -7.36
N LEU A 276 -4.31 12.73 -6.10
CA LEU A 276 -4.55 13.94 -5.29
C LEU A 276 -4.11 15.25 -5.98
N HIS A 277 -3.01 15.24 -6.73
CA HIS A 277 -2.56 16.41 -7.48
C HIS A 277 -3.53 16.83 -8.58
N GLN A 278 -4.16 15.86 -9.26
CA GLN A 278 -5.17 16.09 -10.29
C GLN A 278 -6.49 16.55 -9.66
N ALA A 279 -6.91 15.93 -8.55
CA ALA A 279 -8.09 16.36 -7.79
C ALA A 279 -7.95 17.81 -7.27
N ILE A 280 -6.78 18.18 -6.74
CA ILE A 280 -6.48 19.57 -6.33
C ILE A 280 -6.47 20.49 -7.55
N HIS A 281 -5.79 20.12 -8.63
CA HIS A 281 -5.74 20.91 -9.86
C HIS A 281 -7.13 21.19 -10.44
N ASP A 282 -7.99 20.17 -10.48
CA ASP A 282 -9.34 20.28 -11.03
C ASP A 282 -10.28 21.03 -10.09
N PHE A 283 -10.09 20.93 -8.77
CA PHE A 283 -10.74 21.81 -7.79
C PHE A 283 -10.33 23.28 -7.99
N MET A 284 -9.03 23.55 -8.13
CA MET A 284 -8.48 24.90 -8.37
C MET A 284 -8.85 25.48 -9.75
N ARG A 285 -9.31 24.64 -10.69
CA ARG A 285 -9.78 25.03 -12.03
C ARG A 285 -11.29 25.13 -12.16
N ARG A 286 -12.07 24.71 -11.16
CA ARG A 286 -13.52 24.98 -11.19
C ARG A 286 -13.73 26.49 -11.19
N PRO A 287 -14.56 27.03 -12.11
CA PRO A 287 -15.06 28.39 -11.94
C PRO A 287 -15.67 28.52 -10.54
N LEU A 288 -15.56 29.68 -9.90
CA LEU A 288 -16.47 29.97 -8.80
C LEU A 288 -17.88 29.92 -9.38
N GLU A 289 -18.68 28.93 -8.98
CA GLU A 289 -20.11 28.97 -9.23
C GLU A 289 -20.63 30.22 -8.53
N GLU A 290 -21.09 31.18 -9.33
CA GLU A 290 -21.74 32.38 -8.82
C GLU A 290 -22.87 31.92 -7.91
N THR A 291 -22.79 32.31 -6.64
CA THR A 291 -23.78 31.94 -5.62
C THR A 291 -25.09 32.63 -5.98
N ARG A 292 -25.93 31.95 -6.76
CA ARG A 292 -27.26 32.42 -7.11
C ARG A 292 -28.11 32.47 -5.84
N MET A 293 -28.26 33.68 -5.31
CA MET A 293 -29.38 34.07 -4.45
C MET A 293 -30.70 33.94 -5.21
#